data_AF-A0A7J4U0Y9-F1
#
_entry.id   AF-A0A7J4U0Y9-F1
#
_cell.length_a   1.000
_cell.length_b   1.000
_cell.length_c   1.000
_cell.angle_alpha   90.00
_cell.angle_beta   90.00
_cell.angle_gamma   90.00
#
_symmetry.space_group_name_H-M   'P 1'
#
loop_
_entity.id
_entity.type
_entity.pdbx_description
1 polymer ?
#
loop_
_entity_poly.entity_id
_entity_poly.type
_entity_poly.pdbx_seq_one_letter_code
_entity_poly.pdbx_strand_id
1 'polypeptide(L)'
;LFHKHHLHQSSRLENEFLALKRIREVRDDFALRGRAELYRVDLKSMASANRLHQGVNLRGHQSWASYEHFQTLLAIRGIEPEEDLADVLDFFSNHSDHELFKERYALSQSEFRKLVQPLIRTGHIVQDFRGGFRTVAEDPSLDRSVLRKEYLRSLVADFPVMTIKQLLSLAGSHFKPEEVKAILTEFEEDETLIKGFLIDDLHEVCWGRKDLLADAKELQPMRDFVLPPSDPIAPYFSGTLKEKFGFGSAYLVFKNGEPAAAFKANTRNRIIEVTDYEGREDAWRIVKEFAWEHQMPLTSEIRIGGRRLSSS
;
A
#
# COMPACT_ATOMS: atom_id res chain seq x y z
N LEU A 1 6.96 14.74 -2.73
CA LEU A 1 6.36 13.42 -2.36
C LEU A 1 6.67 12.36 -3.41
N PHE A 2 6.15 12.49 -4.63
CA PHE A 2 6.32 11.46 -5.67
C PHE A 2 7.78 11.13 -6.03
N HIS A 3 8.68 12.12 -5.98
CA HIS A 3 10.12 11.89 -6.17
C HIS A 3 10.72 10.94 -5.13
N LYS A 4 10.38 11.16 -3.84
CA LYS A 4 10.89 10.34 -2.73
C LYS A 4 10.38 8.91 -2.77
N HIS A 5 9.18 8.69 -3.32
CA HIS A 5 8.59 7.36 -3.49
C HIS A 5 8.79 6.76 -4.88
N HIS A 6 9.72 7.30 -5.68
CA HIS A 6 10.09 6.82 -7.01
C HIS A 6 8.98 6.84 -8.06
N LEU A 7 7.90 7.60 -7.85
CA LEU A 7 6.81 7.74 -8.81
C LEU A 7 7.06 8.89 -9.81
N HIS A 8 7.91 9.86 -9.45
CA HIS A 8 8.28 10.96 -10.34
C HIS A 8 9.15 10.49 -11.49
N GLN A 9 8.94 11.04 -12.69
CA GLN A 9 9.61 10.59 -13.92
C GLN A 9 11.13 10.61 -13.85
N SER A 10 11.73 11.52 -13.08
CA SER A 10 13.20 11.60 -12.88
C SER A 10 13.74 10.70 -11.77
N SER A 11 12.87 10.05 -11.00
CA SER A 11 13.22 9.26 -9.81
C SER A 11 12.86 7.78 -9.93
N ARG A 12 12.24 7.39 -11.04
CA ARG A 12 11.91 6.00 -11.32
C ARG A 12 13.20 5.18 -11.33
N LEU A 13 13.06 3.94 -10.90
CA LEU A 13 14.17 3.00 -10.83
C LEU A 13 14.29 2.27 -12.17
N GLU A 14 15.48 1.80 -12.49
CA GLU A 14 15.76 1.17 -13.79
C GLU A 14 14.80 0.00 -14.12
N ASN A 15 14.44 -0.80 -13.12
CA ASN A 15 13.62 -1.99 -13.30
C ASN A 15 12.80 -2.36 -12.05
N GLU A 16 11.87 -3.29 -12.24
CA GLU A 16 10.93 -3.78 -11.24
C GLU A 16 11.59 -4.43 -10.01
N PHE A 17 12.77 -5.05 -10.16
CA PHE A 17 13.50 -5.67 -9.05
C PHE A 17 14.09 -4.61 -8.11
N LEU A 18 14.63 -3.52 -8.66
CA LEU A 18 15.10 -2.39 -7.85
C LEU A 18 13.92 -1.70 -7.16
N ALA A 19 12.79 -1.54 -7.85
CA ALA A 19 11.56 -1.00 -7.25
C ALA A 19 11.08 -1.86 -6.08
N LEU A 20 11.04 -3.19 -6.24
CA LEU A 20 10.63 -4.12 -5.19
C LEU A 20 11.51 -4.00 -3.94
N LYS A 21 12.82 -3.83 -4.11
CA LYS A 21 13.77 -3.67 -3.00
C LYS A 21 13.61 -2.34 -2.23
N ARG A 22 12.97 -1.33 -2.83
CA ARG A 22 12.78 -0.01 -2.21
C ARG A 22 11.46 0.13 -1.46
N ILE A 23 10.57 -0.84 -1.57
CA ILE A 23 9.26 -0.84 -0.93
C ILE A 23 9.22 -1.99 0.08
N ARG A 24 8.67 -1.75 1.27
CA ARG A 24 8.56 -2.77 2.32
C ARG A 24 7.54 -3.85 2.00
N GLU A 25 6.43 -3.44 1.38
CA GLU A 25 5.31 -4.31 1.03
C GLU A 25 4.62 -3.83 -0.24
N VAL A 26 4.19 -4.75 -1.08
CA VAL A 26 3.55 -4.44 -2.37
C VAL A 26 2.32 -5.31 -2.59
N ARG A 27 1.23 -4.71 -3.06
CA ARG A 27 -0.05 -5.40 -3.20
C ARG A 27 -0.24 -6.06 -4.57
N ASP A 28 0.18 -5.38 -5.62
CA ASP A 28 0.01 -5.83 -7.01
C ASP A 28 1.01 -5.14 -7.96
N ASP A 29 1.00 -5.58 -9.22
CA ASP A 29 1.81 -5.01 -10.29
C ASP A 29 1.51 -3.53 -10.57
N PHE A 30 0.26 -3.09 -10.36
CA PHE A 30 -0.11 -1.68 -10.56
C PHE A 30 0.66 -0.76 -9.61
N ALA A 31 0.70 -1.11 -8.33
CA ALA A 31 1.45 -0.38 -7.32
C ALA A 31 2.96 -0.33 -7.62
N LEU A 32 3.51 -1.39 -8.23
CA LEU A 32 4.96 -1.44 -8.49
C LEU A 32 5.37 -0.74 -9.79
N ARG A 33 4.57 -0.88 -10.86
CA ARG A 33 4.92 -0.42 -12.22
C ARG A 33 5.27 1.06 -12.28
N GLY A 34 4.54 1.90 -11.55
CA GLY A 34 4.78 3.35 -11.52
C GLY A 34 6.19 3.73 -11.08
N ARG A 35 6.90 2.84 -10.38
CA ARG A 35 8.23 3.08 -9.80
C ARG A 35 9.40 2.58 -10.64
N ALA A 36 9.14 1.86 -11.72
CA ALA A 36 10.17 1.26 -12.56
C ALA A 36 10.06 1.77 -13.99
N GLU A 37 11.17 2.12 -14.64
CA GLU A 37 11.23 2.52 -16.05
C GLU A 37 10.88 1.35 -16.97
N LEU A 38 11.49 0.19 -16.68
CA LEU A 38 11.18 -1.08 -17.33
C LEU A 38 10.39 -1.97 -16.37
N TYR A 39 9.41 -2.69 -16.93
CA TYR A 39 8.61 -3.65 -16.19
C TYR A 39 8.32 -4.87 -17.07
N ARG A 40 9.03 -5.97 -16.84
CA ARG A 40 8.99 -7.16 -17.70
C ARG A 40 8.50 -8.41 -16.97
N VAL A 41 8.75 -8.48 -15.67
CA VAL A 41 8.45 -9.62 -14.81
C VAL A 41 7.33 -9.21 -13.85
N ASP A 42 6.30 -10.07 -13.75
CA ASP A 42 5.20 -9.82 -12.84
C ASP A 42 5.59 -10.04 -11.35
N LEU A 43 4.78 -9.48 -10.46
CA LEU A 43 5.02 -9.53 -9.02
C LEU A 43 5.05 -10.97 -8.50
N LYS A 44 4.23 -11.87 -9.06
CA LYS A 44 4.21 -13.28 -8.65
C LYS A 44 5.53 -13.97 -8.95
N SER A 45 6.10 -13.72 -10.12
CA SER A 45 7.40 -14.25 -10.54
C SER A 45 8.53 -13.66 -9.70
N MET A 46 8.49 -12.35 -9.42
CA MET A 46 9.43 -11.70 -8.51
C MET A 46 9.33 -12.23 -7.07
N ALA A 47 8.11 -12.49 -6.58
CA ALA A 47 7.89 -13.08 -5.27
C ALA A 47 8.55 -14.46 -5.15
N SER A 48 8.49 -15.27 -6.21
CA SER A 48 9.21 -16.55 -6.28
C SER A 48 10.73 -16.36 -6.23
N ALA A 49 11.27 -15.43 -7.04
CA ALA A 49 12.70 -15.16 -7.11
C ALA A 49 13.28 -14.62 -5.78
N ASN A 50 12.50 -13.83 -5.04
CA ASN A 50 12.92 -13.20 -3.78
C ASN A 50 12.38 -13.93 -2.54
N ARG A 51 11.73 -15.09 -2.71
CA ARG A 51 11.10 -15.88 -1.63
C ARG A 51 10.19 -15.03 -0.72
N LEU A 52 9.40 -14.16 -1.33
CA LEU A 52 8.42 -13.35 -0.62
C LEU A 52 7.25 -14.20 -0.12
N HIS A 53 6.57 -13.66 0.89
CA HIS A 53 5.37 -14.25 1.46
C HIS A 53 4.20 -13.29 1.22
N GLN A 54 3.01 -13.85 1.08
CA GLN A 54 1.76 -13.12 1.05
C GLN A 54 1.13 -13.15 2.46
N GLY A 55 0.89 -11.96 3.00
CA GLY A 55 0.30 -11.79 4.34
C GLY A 55 -0.53 -10.52 4.40
N VAL A 56 -1.05 -10.21 5.58
CA VAL A 56 -1.85 -9.00 5.81
C VAL A 56 -0.96 -7.90 6.39
N ASN A 57 -1.06 -6.68 5.89
CA ASN A 57 -0.35 -5.53 6.44
C ASN A 57 -1.08 -4.85 7.61
N LEU A 58 -0.52 -3.78 8.19
CA LEU A 58 -1.14 -3.06 9.32
C LEU A 58 -2.42 -2.30 8.95
N ARG A 59 -2.72 -2.16 7.66
CA ARG A 59 -3.96 -1.57 7.11
C ARG A 59 -5.00 -2.63 6.74
N GLY A 60 -4.73 -3.91 6.97
CA GLY A 60 -5.68 -5.01 6.72
C GLY A 60 -5.74 -5.46 5.25
N HIS A 61 -4.75 -5.12 4.43
CA HIS A 61 -4.69 -5.52 3.03
C HIS A 61 -3.71 -6.68 2.84
N GLN A 62 -4.03 -7.59 1.92
CA GLN A 62 -3.08 -8.59 1.47
C GLN A 62 -1.97 -7.96 0.63
N SER A 63 -0.72 -8.29 0.96
CA SER A 63 0.48 -7.80 0.29
C SER A 63 1.60 -8.84 0.30
N TRP A 64 2.53 -8.70 -0.63
CA TRP A 64 3.79 -9.41 -0.68
C TRP A 64 4.88 -8.64 0.07
N ALA A 65 5.63 -9.34 0.93
CA ALA A 65 6.78 -8.79 1.65
C ALA A 65 7.73 -9.93 2.10
N SER A 66 8.86 -9.56 2.70
CA SER A 66 9.75 -10.55 3.33
C SER A 66 9.10 -11.15 4.59
N TYR A 67 9.60 -12.31 5.01
CA TYR A 67 9.11 -12.95 6.23
C TYR A 67 9.39 -12.10 7.48
N GLU A 68 10.58 -11.51 7.55
CA GLU A 68 11.02 -10.65 8.65
C GLU A 68 10.15 -9.39 8.79
N HIS A 69 9.68 -8.85 7.66
CA HIS A 69 8.70 -7.76 7.67
C HIS A 69 7.40 -8.21 8.35
N PHE A 70 6.88 -9.40 8.05
CA PHE A 70 5.67 -9.90 8.72
C PHE A 70 5.88 -10.20 10.20
N GLN A 71 7.07 -10.65 10.63
CA GLN A 71 7.41 -10.78 12.05
C GLN A 71 7.35 -9.41 12.75
N THR A 72 7.91 -8.38 12.11
CA THR A 72 7.84 -7.00 12.61
C THR A 72 6.38 -6.54 12.72
N LEU A 73 5.55 -6.81 11.70
CA LEU A 73 4.14 -6.44 11.74
C LEU A 73 3.37 -7.18 12.84
N LEU A 74 3.65 -8.47 13.05
CA LEU A 74 3.05 -9.27 14.13
C LEU A 74 3.40 -8.68 15.50
N ALA A 75 4.68 -8.39 15.75
CA ALA A 75 5.13 -7.77 16.99
C ALA A 75 4.47 -6.39 17.23
N ILE A 76 4.33 -5.56 16.18
CA ILE A 76 3.63 -4.26 16.27
C ILE A 76 2.16 -4.45 16.68
N ARG A 77 1.48 -5.44 16.10
CA ARG A 77 0.09 -5.78 16.46
C ARG A 77 0.01 -6.18 17.92
N GLY A 78 0.90 -7.07 18.37
CA GLY A 78 0.92 -7.62 19.74
C GLY A 78 -0.44 -8.17 20.14
N ILE A 79 -0.99 -9.00 19.26
CA ILE A 79 -2.25 -9.73 19.44
C ILE A 79 -1.85 -11.19 19.58
N GLU A 80 -2.24 -11.82 20.67
CA GLU A 80 -2.02 -13.26 20.87
C GLU A 80 -2.87 -14.08 19.90
N PRO A 81 -2.39 -15.24 19.43
CA PRO A 81 -3.20 -16.15 18.66
C PRO A 81 -4.33 -16.75 19.51
N GLU A 82 -5.43 -17.15 18.86
CA GLU A 82 -6.48 -17.90 19.54
C GLU A 82 -5.95 -19.26 20.01
N GLU A 83 -6.15 -19.60 21.28
CA GLU A 83 -5.63 -20.85 21.88
C GLU A 83 -6.10 -22.11 21.12
N ASP A 84 -7.35 -22.11 20.67
CA ASP A 84 -7.95 -23.22 19.89
C ASP A 84 -7.28 -23.43 18.51
N LEU A 85 -6.45 -22.47 18.07
CA LEU A 85 -5.73 -22.52 16.79
C LEU A 85 -4.23 -22.83 16.97
N ALA A 86 -3.78 -23.12 18.19
CA ALA A 86 -2.38 -23.44 18.48
C ALA A 86 -1.85 -24.63 17.65
N ASP A 87 -2.64 -25.69 17.50
CA ASP A 87 -2.28 -26.87 16.70
C ASP A 87 -2.04 -26.54 15.22
N VAL A 88 -2.79 -25.56 14.69
CA VAL A 88 -2.63 -25.08 13.31
C VAL A 88 -1.28 -24.38 13.17
N LEU A 89 -0.92 -23.54 14.16
CA LEU A 89 0.35 -22.82 14.18
C LEU A 89 1.55 -23.75 14.37
N ASP A 90 1.44 -24.76 15.23
CA ASP A 90 2.50 -25.74 15.43
C ASP A 90 2.76 -26.56 14.16
N PHE A 91 1.68 -27.01 13.49
CA PHE A 91 1.81 -27.72 12.22
C PHE A 91 2.54 -26.86 11.17
N PHE A 92 2.10 -25.61 10.97
CA PHE A 92 2.67 -24.71 9.96
C PHE A 92 4.00 -24.07 10.35
N SER A 93 4.50 -24.33 11.56
CA SER A 93 5.87 -24.01 11.94
C SER A 93 6.87 -25.01 11.36
N ASN A 94 6.43 -26.25 11.13
CA ASN A 94 7.27 -27.38 10.72
C ASN A 94 6.96 -27.92 9.32
N HIS A 95 5.75 -27.65 8.80
CA HIS A 95 5.27 -28.09 7.49
C HIS A 95 4.65 -26.91 6.75
N SER A 96 4.64 -26.93 5.42
CA SER A 96 3.99 -25.88 4.62
C SER A 96 2.81 -26.34 3.78
N ASP A 97 2.60 -27.65 3.69
CA ASP A 97 1.57 -28.26 2.84
C ASP A 97 0.22 -28.32 3.56
N HIS A 98 -0.77 -27.59 3.04
CA HIS A 98 -2.12 -27.58 3.58
C HIS A 98 -2.95 -28.81 3.21
N GLU A 99 -2.61 -29.52 2.13
CA GLU A 99 -3.31 -30.76 1.79
C GLU A 99 -2.98 -31.85 2.81
N LEU A 100 -1.71 -31.94 3.22
CA LEU A 100 -1.29 -32.83 4.32
C LEU A 100 -2.03 -32.52 5.64
N PHE A 101 -2.19 -31.24 5.97
CA PHE A 101 -2.97 -30.84 7.15
C PHE A 101 -4.42 -31.30 7.03
N LYS A 102 -5.06 -31.01 5.89
CA LYS A 102 -6.45 -31.39 5.65
C LYS A 102 -6.66 -32.90 5.73
N GLU A 103 -5.76 -33.70 5.16
CA GLU A 103 -5.82 -35.16 5.22
C GLU A 103 -5.70 -35.67 6.66
N ARG A 104 -4.74 -35.15 7.43
CA ARG A 104 -4.52 -35.56 8.84
C ARG A 104 -5.74 -35.32 9.72
N TYR A 105 -6.46 -34.23 9.48
CA TYR A 105 -7.62 -33.82 10.29
C TYR A 105 -8.96 -34.08 9.58
N ALA A 106 -8.96 -34.79 8.43
CA ALA A 106 -10.14 -35.07 7.61
C ALA A 106 -11.00 -33.82 7.28
N LEU A 107 -10.34 -32.70 6.96
CA LEU A 107 -11.00 -31.41 6.73
C LEU A 107 -11.35 -31.19 5.25
N SER A 108 -12.54 -30.65 5.01
CA SER A 108 -12.86 -30.01 3.74
C SER A 108 -12.11 -28.69 3.55
N GLN A 109 -12.06 -28.19 2.31
CA GLN A 109 -11.46 -26.89 2.02
C GLN A 109 -12.11 -25.73 2.80
N SER A 110 -13.44 -25.80 3.04
CA SER A 110 -14.17 -24.75 3.72
C SER A 110 -13.87 -24.72 5.22
N GLU A 111 -13.75 -25.89 5.86
CA GLU A 111 -13.35 -26.05 7.26
C GLU A 111 -11.91 -25.56 7.47
N PHE A 112 -10.98 -25.99 6.61
CA PHE A 112 -9.60 -25.49 6.63
C PHE A 112 -9.53 -23.96 6.54
N ARG A 113 -10.29 -23.34 5.62
CA ARG A 113 -10.34 -21.88 5.51
C ARG A 113 -10.85 -21.20 6.78
N LYS A 114 -11.82 -21.80 7.50
CA LYS A 114 -12.32 -21.25 8.76
C LYS A 114 -11.23 -21.22 9.85
N LEU A 115 -10.33 -22.20 9.86
CA LEU A 115 -9.21 -22.27 10.80
C LEU A 115 -8.09 -21.28 10.46
N VAL A 116 -7.71 -21.19 9.18
CA VAL A 116 -6.54 -20.39 8.77
C VAL A 116 -6.87 -18.91 8.56
N GLN A 117 -8.09 -18.58 8.15
CA GLN A 117 -8.44 -17.19 7.84
C GLN A 117 -8.31 -16.20 9.01
N PRO A 118 -8.67 -16.55 10.27
CA PRO A 118 -8.38 -15.73 11.44
C PRO A 118 -6.88 -15.49 11.62
N LEU A 119 -6.05 -16.54 11.52
CA LEU A 119 -4.59 -16.47 11.67
C LEU A 119 -3.93 -15.60 10.59
N ILE A 120 -4.41 -15.66 9.35
CA ILE A 120 -3.96 -14.75 8.28
C ILE A 120 -4.30 -13.29 8.62
N ARG A 121 -5.51 -13.03 9.12
CA ARG A 121 -5.97 -11.67 9.43
C ARG A 121 -5.18 -11.04 10.57
N THR A 122 -4.87 -11.83 11.59
CA THR A 122 -4.06 -11.41 12.74
C THR A 122 -2.55 -11.40 12.43
N GLY A 123 -2.14 -12.06 11.33
CA GLY A 123 -0.76 -12.06 10.84
C GLY A 123 0.11 -13.19 11.41
N HIS A 124 -0.49 -14.16 12.10
CA HIS A 124 0.20 -15.34 12.63
C HIS A 124 0.52 -16.38 11.55
N ILE A 125 -0.17 -16.33 10.40
CA ILE A 125 0.14 -17.18 9.24
C ILE A 125 0.30 -16.31 7.99
N VAL A 126 1.30 -16.66 7.19
CA VAL A 126 1.53 -16.15 5.84
C VAL A 126 1.53 -17.30 4.83
N GLN A 127 1.31 -16.97 3.56
CA GLN A 127 1.45 -17.91 2.46
C GLN A 127 2.80 -17.67 1.76
N ASP A 128 3.57 -18.70 1.46
CA ASP A 128 4.79 -18.57 0.68
C ASP A 128 4.50 -18.40 -0.83
N PHE A 129 5.54 -18.11 -1.61
CA PHE A 129 5.44 -17.96 -3.07
C PHE A 129 5.01 -19.22 -3.83
N ARG A 130 5.00 -20.41 -3.19
CA ARG A 130 4.54 -21.69 -3.76
C ARG A 130 3.10 -22.01 -3.36
N GLY A 131 2.49 -21.20 -2.51
CA GLY A 131 1.14 -21.40 -2.02
C GLY A 131 1.06 -22.23 -0.73
N GLY A 132 2.20 -22.60 -0.14
CA GLY A 132 2.27 -23.23 1.18
C GLY A 132 2.03 -22.22 2.30
N PHE A 133 1.64 -22.68 3.48
CA PHE A 133 1.43 -21.81 4.64
C PHE A 133 2.62 -21.88 5.59
N ARG A 134 2.86 -20.80 6.32
CA ARG A 134 3.93 -20.73 7.30
C ARG A 134 3.49 -19.90 8.50
N THR A 135 3.75 -20.41 9.69
CA THR A 135 3.58 -19.68 10.93
C THR A 135 4.61 -18.55 11.02
N VAL A 136 4.16 -17.36 11.38
CA VAL A 136 5.02 -16.22 11.68
C VAL A 136 5.41 -16.30 13.14
N ALA A 137 6.64 -16.73 13.40
CA ALA A 137 7.19 -16.79 14.75
C ALA A 137 7.43 -15.39 15.30
N GLU A 138 7.04 -15.17 16.55
CA GLU A 138 7.46 -13.99 17.29
C GLU A 138 8.99 -14.02 17.47
N ASP A 139 9.59 -12.83 17.44
CA ASP A 139 10.99 -12.65 17.76
C ASP A 139 11.09 -11.98 19.15
N PRO A 140 11.47 -12.73 20.19
CA PRO A 140 11.54 -12.21 21.56
C PRO A 140 12.57 -11.09 21.73
N SER A 141 13.49 -10.90 20.78
CA SER A 141 14.44 -9.79 20.81
C SER A 141 13.82 -8.45 20.42
N LEU A 142 12.61 -8.46 19.85
CA LEU A 142 11.92 -7.28 19.38
C LEU A 142 11.05 -6.66 20.49
N ASP A 143 11.47 -5.50 20.99
CA ASP A 143 10.62 -4.69 21.87
C ASP A 143 9.49 -4.02 21.06
N ARG A 144 8.25 -4.37 21.36
CA ARG A 144 7.05 -3.83 20.70
C ARG A 144 6.97 -2.30 20.78
N SER A 145 7.29 -1.71 21.92
CA SER A 145 7.26 -0.25 22.10
C SER A 145 8.26 0.43 21.17
N VAL A 146 9.48 -0.12 21.10
CA VAL A 146 10.54 0.38 20.21
C VAL A 146 10.12 0.22 18.75
N LEU A 147 9.62 -0.94 18.34
CA LEU A 147 9.18 -1.18 16.96
C LEU A 147 8.06 -0.24 16.53
N ARG A 148 7.07 -0.01 17.39
CA ARG A 148 5.96 0.91 17.12
C ARG A 148 6.49 2.33 16.90
N LYS A 149 7.41 2.77 17.77
CA LYS A 149 8.08 4.06 17.68
C LYS A 149 8.82 4.18 16.35
N GLU A 150 9.73 3.25 16.05
CA GLU A 150 10.55 3.27 14.83
C GLU A 150 9.72 3.16 13.55
N TYR A 151 8.65 2.37 13.56
CA TYR A 151 7.73 2.30 12.44
C TYR A 151 7.13 3.67 12.12
N LEU A 152 6.58 4.37 13.12
CA LEU A 152 6.05 5.73 12.94
C LEU A 152 7.13 6.72 12.53
N ARG A 153 8.31 6.68 13.17
CA ARG A 153 9.46 7.54 12.80
C ARG A 153 9.84 7.37 11.33
N SER A 154 9.82 6.13 10.85
CA SER A 154 10.14 5.85 9.46
C SER A 154 9.08 6.36 8.47
N LEU A 155 7.79 6.30 8.82
CA LEU A 155 6.74 6.93 8.02
C LEU A 155 6.90 8.45 7.98
N VAL A 156 7.20 9.08 9.11
CA VAL A 156 7.49 10.52 9.16
C VAL A 156 8.68 10.89 8.29
N ALA A 157 9.75 10.09 8.33
CA ALA A 157 10.95 10.33 7.54
C ALA A 157 10.70 10.26 6.03
N ASP A 158 9.78 9.41 5.57
CA ASP A 158 9.55 9.15 4.15
C ASP A 158 8.65 10.17 3.45
N PHE A 159 7.88 10.98 4.19
CA PHE A 159 6.92 11.92 3.63
C PHE A 159 7.35 13.37 3.89
N PRO A 160 7.31 14.25 2.87
CA PRO A 160 7.81 15.62 2.99
C PRO A 160 6.91 16.53 3.83
N VAL A 161 5.60 16.31 3.77
CA VAL A 161 4.59 17.03 4.57
C VAL A 161 3.54 16.02 4.96
N MET A 162 2.97 16.14 6.16
CA MET A 162 1.85 15.32 6.59
C MET A 162 1.02 15.98 7.67
N THR A 163 -0.26 15.62 7.73
CA THR A 163 -1.13 15.85 8.89
C THR A 163 -1.21 14.60 9.78
N ILE A 164 -1.70 14.74 11.02
CA ILE A 164 -1.99 13.61 11.90
C ILE A 164 -2.93 12.60 11.23
N LYS A 165 -3.95 13.07 10.50
CA LYS A 165 -4.91 12.22 9.79
C LYS A 165 -4.24 11.37 8.71
N GLN A 166 -3.30 11.96 7.97
CA GLN A 166 -2.54 11.26 6.94
C GLN A 166 -1.60 10.22 7.54
N LEU A 167 -0.88 10.57 8.61
CA LEU A 167 0.00 9.62 9.30
C LEU A 167 -0.79 8.44 9.89
N LEU A 168 -1.96 8.68 10.50
CA LEU A 168 -2.85 7.61 10.96
C LEU A 168 -3.33 6.72 9.80
N SER A 169 -3.70 7.32 8.66
CA SER A 169 -4.13 6.57 7.47
C SER A 169 -3.02 5.68 6.92
N LEU A 170 -1.78 6.15 6.93
CA LEU A 170 -0.61 5.39 6.51
C LEU A 170 -0.23 4.30 7.51
N ALA A 171 -0.23 4.63 8.80
CA ALA A 171 0.20 3.73 9.87
C ALA A 171 -0.75 2.53 10.04
N GLY A 172 -2.05 2.73 9.82
CA GLY A 172 -3.09 1.73 10.01
C GLY A 172 -3.76 1.81 11.38
N SER A 173 -4.74 0.93 11.61
CA SER A 173 -5.66 1.01 12.75
C SER A 173 -5.04 0.67 14.12
N HIS A 174 -3.79 0.24 14.16
CA HIS A 174 -3.13 -0.24 15.37
C HIS A 174 -2.49 0.87 16.20
N PHE A 175 -2.47 2.11 15.72
CA PHE A 175 -1.83 3.25 16.37
C PHE A 175 -2.86 4.26 16.87
N LYS A 176 -2.65 4.75 18.09
CA LYS A 176 -3.51 5.77 18.66
C LYS A 176 -3.05 7.17 18.24
N PRO A 177 -3.96 8.17 18.16
CA PRO A 177 -3.59 9.54 17.85
C PRO A 177 -2.52 10.13 18.78
N GLU A 178 -2.49 9.71 20.05
CA GLU A 178 -1.51 10.17 21.05
C GLU A 178 -0.10 9.71 20.72
N GLU A 179 0.07 8.45 20.27
CA GLU A 179 1.37 7.91 19.85
C GLU A 179 1.88 8.67 18.61
N VAL A 180 1.00 8.91 17.65
CA VAL A 180 1.33 9.68 16.44
C VAL A 180 1.74 11.11 16.78
N LYS A 181 0.99 11.78 17.67
CA LYS A 181 1.33 13.14 18.13
C LYS A 181 2.68 13.18 18.84
N ALA A 182 2.95 12.22 19.72
CA ALA A 182 4.22 12.16 20.45
C ALA A 182 5.42 12.10 19.49
N ILE A 183 5.34 11.25 18.45
CA ILE A 183 6.40 11.17 17.43
C ILE A 183 6.58 12.51 16.70
N LEU A 184 5.48 13.12 16.24
CA LEU A 184 5.56 14.40 15.53
C LEU A 184 6.16 15.51 16.41
N THR A 185 5.85 15.51 17.71
CA THR A 185 6.45 16.45 18.67
C THR A 185 7.93 16.19 18.89
N GLU A 186 8.38 14.93 19.00
CA GLU A 186 9.83 14.62 19.09
C GLU A 186 10.62 15.16 17.90
N PHE A 187 10.10 14.99 16.67
CA PHE A 187 10.73 15.53 15.46
C PHE A 187 10.60 17.06 15.32
N GLU A 188 9.64 17.68 16.00
CA GLU A 188 9.52 19.13 16.09
C GLU A 188 10.56 19.70 17.07
N GLU A 189 10.74 19.05 18.22
CA GLU A 189 11.72 19.39 19.26
C GLU A 189 13.17 19.23 18.79
N ASP A 190 13.47 18.23 17.95
CA ASP A 190 14.79 18.05 17.34
C ASP A 190 15.00 18.88 16.06
N GLU A 191 14.06 19.77 15.76
CA GLU A 191 14.03 20.68 14.60
C GLU A 191 14.01 20.04 13.21
N THR A 192 13.86 18.72 13.11
CA THR A 192 13.74 17.99 11.84
C THR A 192 12.46 18.37 11.09
N LEU A 193 11.36 18.61 11.81
CA LEU A 193 10.09 19.05 11.26
C LEU A 193 9.78 20.51 11.62
N ILE A 194 9.12 21.21 10.69
CA ILE A 194 8.40 22.45 10.96
C ILE A 194 6.92 22.18 11.06
N LYS A 195 6.24 22.90 11.94
CA LYS A 195 4.80 22.86 12.10
C LYS A 195 4.16 24.14 11.58
N GLY A 196 3.09 24.02 10.80
CA GLY A 196 2.37 25.17 10.28
C GLY A 196 1.32 24.83 9.23
N PHE A 197 0.81 25.84 8.54
CA PHE A 197 -0.03 25.68 7.36
C PHE A 197 0.90 25.66 6.14
N LEU A 198 1.23 24.45 5.68
CA LEU A 198 2.33 24.23 4.71
C LEU A 198 1.84 23.87 3.31
N ILE A 199 0.53 23.70 3.12
CA ILE A 199 -0.08 23.29 1.86
C ILE A 199 -1.19 24.30 1.54
N ASP A 200 -1.14 24.86 0.34
CA ASP A 200 -2.16 25.78 -0.16
C ASP A 200 -3.54 25.09 -0.19
N ASP A 201 -4.58 25.83 0.18
CA ASP A 201 -5.97 25.37 0.30
C ASP A 201 -6.24 24.27 1.36
N LEU A 202 -5.20 23.80 2.06
CA LEU A 202 -5.36 22.89 3.21
C LEU A 202 -5.41 23.69 4.52
N HIS A 203 -6.62 23.80 5.09
CA HIS A 203 -6.87 24.52 6.34
C HIS A 203 -6.59 23.66 7.58
N GLU A 204 -5.51 22.88 7.56
CA GLU A 204 -5.09 21.98 8.63
C GLU A 204 -3.61 22.17 8.99
N VAL A 205 -3.28 21.97 10.27
CA VAL A 205 -1.88 22.01 10.72
C VAL A 205 -1.13 20.79 10.18
N CYS A 206 0.01 21.07 9.54
CA CYS A 206 0.89 20.11 8.93
C CYS A 206 2.26 20.11 9.63
N TRP A 207 2.95 18.98 9.53
CA TRP A 207 4.37 18.84 9.85
C TRP A 207 5.13 18.60 8.55
N GLY A 208 6.15 19.42 8.29
CA GLY A 208 6.93 19.39 7.06
C GLY A 208 8.41 19.25 7.32
N ARG A 209 9.09 18.48 6.47
CA ARG A 209 10.54 18.29 6.44
C ARG A 209 11.21 19.49 5.78
N LYS A 210 11.98 20.28 6.54
CA LYS A 210 12.63 21.51 6.04
C LYS A 210 13.48 21.27 4.79
N ASP A 211 14.31 20.24 4.83
CA ASP A 211 15.23 19.87 3.76
C ASP A 211 14.48 19.42 2.49
N LEU A 212 13.51 18.52 2.62
CA LEU A 212 12.72 18.05 1.47
C LEU A 212 11.87 19.16 0.84
N LEU A 213 11.42 20.14 1.64
CA LEU A 213 10.69 21.30 1.15
C LEU A 213 11.59 22.29 0.40
N ALA A 214 12.85 22.43 0.81
CA ALA A 214 13.82 23.25 0.11
C ALA A 214 14.15 22.63 -1.27
N ASP A 215 14.46 21.32 -1.28
CA ASP A 215 14.79 20.57 -2.50
C ASP A 215 13.63 20.52 -3.50
N ALA A 216 12.38 20.57 -3.01
CA ALA A 216 11.19 20.49 -3.86
C ALA A 216 11.10 21.62 -4.90
N LYS A 217 11.73 22.79 -4.65
CA LYS A 217 11.72 23.93 -5.58
C LYS A 217 12.52 23.69 -6.86
N GLU A 218 13.46 22.76 -6.81
CA GLU A 218 14.33 22.42 -7.95
C GLU A 218 13.76 21.27 -8.80
N LEU A 219 12.69 20.63 -8.32
CA LEU A 219 12.07 19.52 -9.01
C LEU A 219 11.26 20.00 -10.21
N GLN A 220 11.42 19.28 -11.32
CA GLN A 220 10.54 19.45 -12.47
C GLN A 220 9.09 19.09 -12.10
N PRO A 221 8.08 19.67 -12.79
CA PRO A 221 6.69 19.30 -12.58
C PRO A 221 6.45 17.81 -12.81
N MET A 222 5.61 17.20 -11.97
CA MET A 222 5.22 15.80 -12.09
C MET A 222 4.43 15.56 -13.39
N ARG A 223 4.75 14.47 -14.11
CA ARG A 223 3.95 14.03 -15.26
C ARG A 223 2.51 13.68 -14.86
N ASP A 224 1.61 13.68 -15.83
CA ASP A 224 0.28 13.09 -15.67
C ASP A 224 0.41 11.59 -15.38
N PHE A 225 -0.32 11.09 -14.37
CA PHE A 225 -0.31 9.68 -14.01
C PHE A 225 -1.55 9.27 -13.20
N VAL A 226 -1.73 7.97 -13.02
CA VAL A 226 -2.75 7.39 -12.16
C VAL A 226 -2.09 6.70 -10.97
N LEU A 227 -2.50 7.05 -9.76
CA LEU A 227 -2.13 6.38 -8.52
C LEU A 227 -3.17 5.29 -8.20
N PRO A 228 -2.81 3.99 -8.23
CA PRO A 228 -3.75 2.93 -7.94
C PRO A 228 -4.07 2.87 -6.44
N PRO A 229 -5.27 2.40 -6.05
CA PRO A 229 -5.66 2.28 -4.64
C PRO A 229 -4.83 1.22 -3.87
N SER A 230 -4.09 0.38 -4.59
CA SER A 230 -3.17 -0.61 -4.05
C SER A 230 -1.79 -0.03 -3.71
N ASP A 231 -1.50 1.20 -4.13
CA ASP A 231 -0.20 1.83 -3.90
C ASP A 231 0.05 2.07 -2.40
N PRO A 232 1.27 1.80 -1.87
CA PRO A 232 1.62 2.09 -0.49
C PRO A 232 1.36 3.53 -0.04
N ILE A 233 1.45 4.52 -0.94
CA ILE A 233 1.20 5.94 -0.60
C ILE A 233 -0.26 6.36 -0.77
N ALA A 234 -1.12 5.53 -1.36
CA ALA A 234 -2.54 5.87 -1.58
C ALA A 234 -3.28 6.34 -0.31
N PRO A 235 -3.05 5.76 0.88
CA PRO A 235 -3.71 6.22 2.11
C PRO A 235 -3.40 7.68 2.50
N TYR A 236 -2.29 8.25 2.03
CA TYR A 236 -1.96 9.66 2.23
C TYR A 236 -2.99 10.60 1.60
N PHE A 237 -3.65 10.16 0.52
CA PHE A 237 -4.65 10.92 -0.22
C PHE A 237 -6.09 10.55 0.14
N SER A 238 -6.32 9.80 1.22
CA SER A 238 -7.66 9.34 1.62
C SER A 238 -8.64 10.50 1.86
N GLY A 239 -8.19 11.56 2.53
CA GLY A 239 -8.96 12.79 2.75
C GLY A 239 -9.33 13.47 1.43
N THR A 240 -8.33 13.73 0.58
CA THR A 240 -8.53 14.30 -0.76
C THR A 240 -9.52 13.51 -1.60
N LEU A 241 -9.39 12.18 -1.58
CA LEU A 241 -10.25 11.29 -2.36
C LEU A 241 -11.72 11.39 -1.92
N LYS A 242 -11.95 11.41 -0.61
CA LYS A 242 -13.30 11.52 -0.03
C LYS A 242 -13.89 12.91 -0.22
N GLU A 243 -13.12 13.96 0.03
CA GLU A 243 -13.58 15.34 0.03
C GLU A 243 -13.78 15.90 -1.39
N LYS A 244 -12.85 15.62 -2.32
CA LYS A 244 -12.93 16.13 -3.70
C LYS A 244 -13.75 15.25 -4.63
N PHE A 245 -13.76 13.92 -4.43
CA PHE A 245 -14.34 12.97 -5.39
C PHE A 245 -15.36 12.00 -4.77
N GLY A 246 -15.66 12.09 -3.46
CA GLY A 246 -16.67 11.26 -2.82
C GLY A 246 -16.31 9.78 -2.67
N PHE A 247 -15.07 9.36 -2.99
CA PHE A 247 -14.65 7.96 -2.89
C PHE A 247 -13.85 7.68 -1.61
N GLY A 248 -14.09 6.51 -0.99
CA GLY A 248 -13.24 6.01 0.10
C GLY A 248 -11.98 5.29 -0.38
N SER A 249 -12.03 4.67 -1.55
CA SER A 249 -10.92 4.00 -2.22
C SER A 249 -11.21 3.92 -3.73
N ALA A 250 -10.27 4.39 -4.54
CA ALA A 250 -10.38 4.52 -5.99
C ALA A 250 -8.98 4.80 -6.57
N TYR A 251 -8.84 4.67 -7.89
CA TYR A 251 -7.69 5.16 -8.62
C TYR A 251 -7.74 6.69 -8.64
N LEU A 252 -6.63 7.35 -8.28
CA LEU A 252 -6.54 8.80 -8.24
C LEU A 252 -5.75 9.30 -9.46
N VAL A 253 -6.35 10.17 -10.25
CA VAL A 253 -5.76 10.71 -11.49
C VAL A 253 -5.12 12.05 -11.18
N PHE A 254 -3.83 12.15 -11.45
CA PHE A 254 -3.06 13.39 -11.29
C PHE A 254 -2.79 14.02 -12.65
N LYS A 255 -3.04 15.33 -12.74
CA LYS A 255 -2.68 16.16 -13.88
C LYS A 255 -1.77 17.29 -13.40
N ASN A 256 -0.56 17.39 -13.95
CA ASN A 256 0.47 18.34 -13.50
C ASN A 256 0.71 18.32 -11.97
N GLY A 257 0.69 17.13 -11.36
CA GLY A 257 0.88 16.97 -9.91
C GLY A 257 -0.37 17.23 -9.04
N GLU A 258 -1.46 17.71 -9.62
CA GLU A 258 -2.71 17.98 -8.90
C GLU A 258 -3.77 16.88 -9.11
N PRO A 259 -4.51 16.48 -8.07
CA PRO A 259 -5.66 15.57 -8.22
C PRO A 259 -6.73 16.17 -9.14
N ALA A 260 -6.96 15.53 -10.29
CA ALA A 260 -7.85 16.02 -11.34
C ALA A 260 -9.14 15.20 -11.49
N ALA A 261 -9.08 13.90 -11.17
CA ALA A 261 -10.20 12.99 -11.18
C ALA A 261 -9.92 11.76 -10.31
N ALA A 262 -10.93 10.95 -10.07
CA ALA A 262 -10.79 9.62 -9.49
C ALA A 262 -11.78 8.65 -10.14
N PHE A 263 -11.44 7.37 -10.18
CA PHE A 263 -12.30 6.35 -10.78
C PHE A 263 -12.22 5.00 -10.07
N LYS A 264 -13.31 4.25 -10.11
CA LYS A 264 -13.34 2.83 -9.71
C LYS A 264 -13.28 1.96 -10.94
N ALA A 265 -12.53 0.87 -10.84
CA ALA A 265 -12.46 -0.09 -11.92
C ALA A 265 -12.34 -1.51 -11.39
N ASN A 266 -12.95 -2.44 -12.13
CA ASN A 266 -12.72 -3.86 -11.98
C ASN A 266 -11.72 -4.32 -13.04
N THR A 267 -10.76 -5.14 -12.62
CA THR A 267 -9.84 -5.80 -13.55
C THR A 267 -10.22 -7.27 -13.69
N ARG A 268 -10.65 -7.68 -14.89
CA ARG A 268 -10.96 -9.07 -15.21
C ARG A 268 -10.45 -9.40 -16.61
N ASN A 269 -9.86 -10.59 -16.79
CA ASN A 269 -9.35 -11.04 -18.10
C ASN A 269 -8.45 -10.02 -18.81
N ARG A 270 -7.60 -9.31 -18.03
CA ARG A 270 -6.73 -8.21 -18.52
C ARG A 270 -7.47 -7.02 -19.14
N ILE A 271 -8.74 -6.82 -18.81
CA ILE A 271 -9.52 -5.64 -19.19
C ILE A 271 -9.76 -4.79 -17.95
N ILE A 272 -9.58 -3.47 -18.08
CA ILE A 272 -9.91 -2.48 -17.06
C ILE A 272 -11.33 -1.97 -17.37
N GLU A 273 -12.30 -2.39 -16.57
CA GLU A 273 -13.68 -1.95 -16.66
C GLU A 273 -13.93 -0.83 -15.65
N VAL A 274 -14.12 0.40 -16.12
CA VAL A 274 -14.40 1.56 -15.26
C VAL A 274 -15.89 1.58 -14.90
N THR A 275 -16.20 1.54 -13.60
CA THR A 275 -17.58 1.50 -13.08
C THR A 275 -18.08 2.85 -12.61
N ASP A 276 -17.17 3.68 -12.08
CA ASP A 276 -17.47 5.02 -11.56
C ASP A 276 -16.33 5.97 -11.92
N TYR A 277 -16.65 7.22 -12.21
CA TYR A 277 -15.68 8.27 -12.52
C TYR A 277 -16.19 9.62 -12.01
N GLU A 278 -15.34 10.33 -11.26
CA GLU A 278 -15.63 11.68 -10.77
C GLU A 278 -14.45 12.61 -11.04
N GLY A 279 -14.73 13.84 -11.48
CA GLY A 279 -13.73 14.86 -11.77
C GLY A 279 -13.76 15.38 -13.20
N ARG A 280 -12.64 15.98 -13.64
CA ARG A 280 -12.57 16.71 -14.90
C ARG A 280 -12.67 15.80 -16.12
N GLU A 281 -13.35 16.23 -17.18
CA GLU A 281 -13.48 15.46 -18.43
C GLU A 281 -12.13 15.25 -19.14
N ASP A 282 -11.26 16.26 -19.13
CA ASP A 282 -9.96 16.21 -19.81
C ASP A 282 -8.94 15.31 -19.10
N ALA A 283 -9.22 14.86 -17.87
CA ALA A 283 -8.41 13.86 -17.17
C ALA A 283 -8.68 12.43 -17.66
N TRP A 284 -9.76 12.18 -18.42
CA TRP A 284 -10.06 10.86 -18.99
C TRP A 284 -8.95 10.35 -19.93
N ARG A 285 -8.26 11.25 -20.63
CA ARG A 285 -7.10 10.91 -21.47
C ARG A 285 -6.02 10.18 -20.65
N ILE A 286 -5.79 10.60 -19.41
CA ILE A 286 -4.78 10.03 -18.52
C ILE A 286 -5.18 8.61 -18.10
N VAL A 287 -6.48 8.34 -17.93
CA VAL A 287 -7.01 6.99 -17.68
C VAL A 287 -6.77 6.07 -18.88
N LYS A 288 -6.97 6.58 -20.10
CA LYS A 288 -6.64 5.82 -21.33
C LYS A 288 -5.15 5.53 -21.45
N GLU A 289 -4.30 6.53 -21.18
CA GLU A 289 -2.84 6.38 -21.18
C GLU A 289 -2.39 5.35 -20.15
N PHE A 290 -2.96 5.36 -18.94
CA PHE A 290 -2.72 4.34 -17.93
C PHE A 290 -3.06 2.94 -18.44
N ALA A 291 -4.25 2.74 -19.01
CA ALA A 291 -4.64 1.44 -19.57
C ALA A 291 -3.68 0.97 -20.68
N TRP A 292 -3.27 1.89 -21.55
CA TRP A 292 -2.28 1.63 -22.60
C TRP A 292 -0.90 1.28 -22.03
N GLU A 293 -0.41 2.03 -21.04
CA GLU A 293 0.85 1.76 -20.34
C GLU A 293 0.84 0.35 -19.74
N HIS A 294 -0.32 -0.12 -19.27
CA HIS A 294 -0.51 -1.46 -18.70
C HIS A 294 -0.82 -2.54 -19.75
N GLN A 295 -0.92 -2.19 -21.03
CA GLN A 295 -1.30 -3.10 -22.13
C GLN A 295 -2.65 -3.80 -21.87
N MET A 296 -3.59 -3.06 -21.30
CA MET A 296 -4.91 -3.57 -20.93
C MET A 296 -5.98 -2.75 -21.66
N PRO A 297 -6.93 -3.39 -22.37
CA PRO A 297 -8.07 -2.68 -22.93
C PRO A 297 -8.89 -1.99 -21.85
N LEU A 298 -9.41 -0.81 -22.16
CA LEU A 298 -10.30 -0.04 -21.30
C LEU A 298 -11.74 -0.16 -21.79
N THR A 299 -12.65 -0.53 -20.90
CA THR A 299 -14.11 -0.48 -21.15
C THR A 299 -14.79 0.42 -20.12
N SER A 300 -15.84 1.11 -20.55
CA SER A 300 -16.64 1.97 -19.67
C SER A 300 -18.03 2.16 -20.26
N GLU A 301 -19.06 2.11 -19.42
CA GLU A 301 -20.42 2.51 -19.80
C GLU A 301 -20.77 3.93 -19.35
N ILE A 302 -19.82 4.60 -18.68
CA ILE A 302 -20.01 5.88 -18.01
C ILE A 302 -20.14 7.01 -19.02
N ARG A 303 -20.94 8.02 -18.66
CA ARG A 303 -21.05 9.28 -19.38
C ARG A 303 -20.31 10.36 -18.62
N ILE A 304 -19.37 11.04 -19.26
CA ILE A 304 -18.73 12.26 -18.73
C ILE A 304 -19.20 13.43 -19.59
N GLY A 305 -19.66 14.53 -18.98
CA GLY A 305 -20.13 15.70 -19.72
C GLY A 305 -21.32 15.43 -20.66
N GLY A 306 -22.13 14.41 -20.38
CA GLY A 306 -23.28 14.02 -21.22
C GLY A 306 -22.95 13.18 -22.46
N ARG A 307 -21.68 12.86 -22.73
CA ARG A 307 -21.26 11.97 -23.83
C ARG A 307 -20.95 10.58 -23.32
N ARG A 308 -21.45 9.55 -24.02
CA ARG A 308 -21.08 8.15 -23.75
C ARG A 308 -19.66 7.94 -24.23
N LEU A 309 -18.77 7.48 -23.35
CA LEU A 309 -17.42 7.12 -23.73
C LEU A 309 -17.47 5.78 -24.45
N SER A 310 -17.19 5.76 -25.75
CA SER A 310 -16.93 4.51 -26.46
C SER A 310 -15.47 4.11 -26.25
N SER A 311 -15.25 2.85 -25.93
CA SER A 311 -13.93 2.20 -25.97
C SER A 311 -13.30 2.38 -27.36
N SER A 312 -12.01 2.69 -27.38
CA SER A 312 -11.13 2.54 -28.55
C SER A 312 -9.90 1.80 -28.06
#